data_AF-A0A951J0Y5-F1
#
_entry.id   AF-A0A951J0Y5-F1
#
_cell.length_a   1.000
_cell.length_b   1.000
_cell.length_c   1.000
_cell.angle_alpha   90.00
_cell.angle_beta   90.00
_cell.angle_gamma   90.00
#
_symmetry.space_group_name_H-M   'P 1'
#
loop_
_entity.id
_entity.type
_entity.pdbx_description
1 polymer ?
#
loop_
_entity_poly.entity_id
_entity_poly.type
_entity_poly.pdbx_seq_one_letter_code
_entity_poly.pdbx_strand_id
1 'polypeptide(L)'
;MIANKMTNTSEVVNPIELIDGFLKNFNTKSKDVLNTRTRHEELLNDFQSKFSIESLKDISKENYCIGTGSNDSFCWWIERGLISLGYYFPGSARSYLIYWSKIKNEYSKHGLAAQIENDDEATKRIGLLISDLLEDKNIKLATTFLGTSFLLKILHSYYPEKYFPVNSIPCLENILKLFGENHSLLNGFEKNLKVQELFTERKKALGSDVTSIEFMQFLFGNFDLKGKIEIKTNQIISRGEYKIIQFHPSFSYEDFVRGISAKTNSDNKVFYKVEDRILMEFAKEALNNSKSKYVLILDEINRANLPSVLGELIYALEYRFKHGLENNSDNEVESLYDISDDENESNRILKLPDNLYIIGTMNTSDRNVGHIDYAIRRRFAFVDVLPNPAPIREAGIEKFKSVCNLFIEDYDTVVWNNPKFKTSKHLSNEFKPEDVMIGHSYFITNEKDEEGKPLDEIKQIELKLKYEIVPILKEYVKDGILKQSKEIETLISSL
;
A
#
# COMPACT_ATOMS: atom_id res chain seq x y z
N MET A 1 -16.74 -3.57 11.86
CA MET A 1 -17.66 -2.46 11.49
C MET A 1 -16.93 -1.14 11.21
N ILE A 2 -15.96 -0.70 12.04
CA ILE A 2 -15.22 0.57 11.84
C ILE A 2 -14.35 0.54 10.57
N ALA A 3 -13.52 -0.48 10.40
CA ALA A 3 -12.68 -0.60 9.19
C ALA A 3 -13.54 -0.58 7.92
N ASN A 4 -14.60 -1.39 7.85
CA ASN A 4 -15.58 -1.35 6.74
C ASN A 4 -16.14 0.06 6.49
N LYS A 5 -16.50 0.82 7.54
CA LYS A 5 -17.01 2.20 7.37
C LYS A 5 -15.91 3.15 6.88
N MET A 6 -14.68 2.99 7.33
CA MET A 6 -13.54 3.83 6.94
C MET A 6 -13.07 3.55 5.51
N THR A 7 -13.14 2.29 5.08
CA THR A 7 -12.69 1.83 3.76
C THR A 7 -13.83 1.78 2.74
N ASN A 8 -15.07 2.04 3.19
CA ASN A 8 -16.22 2.18 2.31
C ASN A 8 -15.97 3.29 1.29
N THR A 9 -16.59 3.10 0.13
CA THR A 9 -16.50 3.99 -1.03
C THR A 9 -16.69 5.44 -0.62
N SER A 10 -15.65 6.24 -0.78
CA SER A 10 -15.76 7.69 -0.69
C SER A 10 -16.30 8.15 -2.04
N GLU A 11 -17.54 8.67 -2.08
CA GLU A 11 -18.04 9.39 -3.26
C GLU A 11 -17.11 10.58 -3.52
N VAL A 12 -16.31 10.54 -4.59
CA VAL A 12 -15.53 11.71 -4.97
C VAL A 12 -15.47 11.86 -6.48
N VAL A 13 -16.45 12.64 -6.96
CA VAL A 13 -16.42 13.49 -8.16
C VAL A 13 -16.40 12.79 -9.51
N ASN A 14 -17.13 13.38 -10.45
CA ASN A 14 -17.10 13.00 -11.85
C ASN A 14 -15.67 13.20 -12.40
N PRO A 15 -14.99 12.15 -12.92
CA PRO A 15 -13.63 12.28 -13.44
C PRO A 15 -13.46 13.39 -14.47
N ILE A 16 -14.48 13.60 -15.30
CA ILE A 16 -14.48 14.66 -16.30
C ILE A 16 -14.47 16.04 -15.64
N GLU A 17 -15.23 16.24 -14.56
CA GLU A 17 -15.25 17.52 -13.84
C GLU A 17 -13.90 17.82 -13.18
N LEU A 18 -13.23 16.80 -12.63
CA LEU A 18 -11.87 16.95 -12.09
C LEU A 18 -10.86 17.30 -13.17
N ILE A 19 -10.88 16.58 -14.29
CA ILE A 19 -10.00 16.83 -15.43
C ILE A 19 -10.23 18.25 -15.97
N ASP A 20 -11.47 18.62 -16.25
CA ASP A 20 -11.82 19.94 -16.79
C ASP A 20 -11.49 21.05 -15.79
N GLY A 21 -11.71 20.80 -14.49
CA GLY A 21 -11.34 21.72 -13.42
C GLY A 21 -9.84 21.95 -13.33
N PHE A 22 -9.03 20.89 -13.46
CA PHE A 22 -7.58 21.02 -13.53
C PHE A 22 -7.14 21.79 -14.76
N LEU A 23 -7.62 21.43 -15.95
CA LEU A 23 -7.25 22.10 -17.20
C LEU A 23 -7.60 23.59 -17.19
N LYS A 24 -8.71 24.00 -16.57
CA LYS A 24 -9.11 25.41 -16.45
C LYS A 24 -8.30 26.20 -15.43
N ASN A 25 -8.01 25.60 -14.28
CA ASN A 25 -7.55 26.35 -13.10
C ASN A 25 -6.05 26.19 -12.80
N PHE A 26 -5.35 25.26 -13.47
CA PHE A 26 -3.93 25.06 -13.25
C PHE A 26 -3.13 26.32 -13.63
N ASN A 27 -2.35 26.84 -12.67
CA ASN A 27 -1.56 28.06 -12.87
C ASN A 27 -0.28 27.77 -13.66
N THR A 28 -0.39 27.78 -14.98
CA THR A 28 0.74 27.58 -15.91
C THR A 28 1.80 28.70 -15.86
N LYS A 29 1.50 29.83 -15.22
CA LYS A 29 2.36 31.01 -15.13
C LYS A 29 3.12 31.12 -13.81
N SER A 30 2.97 30.14 -12.91
CA SER A 30 3.74 30.13 -11.66
C SER A 30 5.24 29.95 -11.95
N LYS A 31 6.08 30.57 -11.12
CA LYS A 31 7.54 30.51 -11.30
C LYS A 31 8.06 29.07 -11.27
N ASP A 32 7.51 28.23 -10.39
CA ASP A 32 7.94 26.85 -10.24
C ASP A 32 7.58 26.00 -11.46
N VAL A 33 6.39 26.22 -12.04
CA VAL A 33 5.97 25.53 -13.28
C VAL A 33 6.86 25.93 -14.45
N LEU A 34 7.14 27.23 -14.61
CA LEU A 34 8.01 27.72 -15.69
C LEU A 34 9.45 27.18 -15.56
N ASN A 35 10.00 27.16 -14.34
CA ASN A 35 11.32 26.58 -14.08
C ASN A 35 11.34 25.07 -14.39
N THR A 36 10.29 24.35 -14.00
CA THR A 36 10.15 22.91 -14.26
C THR A 36 10.08 22.63 -15.76
N ARG A 37 9.29 23.40 -16.52
CA ARG A 37 9.22 23.32 -17.98
C ARG A 37 10.56 23.55 -18.64
N THR A 38 11.29 24.60 -18.22
CA THR A 38 12.62 24.91 -18.75
C THR A 38 13.58 23.74 -18.53
N ARG A 39 13.64 23.20 -17.31
CA ARG A 39 14.48 22.03 -17.00
C ARG A 39 14.08 20.79 -17.81
N HIS A 40 12.78 20.58 -18.03
CA HIS A 40 12.28 19.48 -18.83
C HIS A 40 12.66 19.62 -20.31
N GLU A 41 12.60 20.83 -20.86
CA GLU A 41 13.03 21.15 -22.22
C GLU A 41 14.54 20.95 -22.37
N GLU A 42 15.35 21.47 -21.43
CA GLU A 42 16.80 21.26 -21.40
C GLU A 42 17.16 19.77 -21.38
N LEU A 43 16.54 19.01 -20.48
CA LEU A 43 16.77 17.57 -20.33
C LEU A 43 16.41 16.80 -21.61
N LEU A 44 15.30 17.16 -22.25
CA LEU A 44 14.86 16.54 -23.49
C LEU A 44 15.81 16.89 -24.65
N ASN A 45 16.24 18.14 -24.74
CA ASN A 45 17.20 18.60 -25.76
C ASN A 45 18.57 17.95 -25.59
N ASP A 46 19.05 17.79 -24.36
CA ASP A 46 20.30 17.08 -24.06
C ASP A 46 20.21 15.63 -24.52
N PHE A 47 19.11 14.95 -24.21
CA PHE A 47 18.89 13.57 -24.68
C PHE A 47 18.82 13.47 -26.21
N GLN A 48 18.03 14.33 -26.87
CA GLN A 48 17.84 14.27 -28.32
C GLN A 48 19.08 14.72 -29.11
N SER A 49 19.87 15.64 -28.58
CA SER A 49 21.14 16.05 -29.19
C SER A 49 22.19 14.94 -29.09
N LYS A 50 22.25 14.26 -27.94
CA LYS A 50 23.15 13.13 -27.71
C LYS A 50 22.78 11.90 -28.52
N PHE A 51 21.48 11.60 -28.60
CA PHE A 51 20.92 10.49 -29.34
C PHE A 51 20.01 11.04 -30.44
N SER A 52 20.60 11.71 -31.42
CA SER A 52 19.85 12.08 -32.62
C SER A 52 19.39 10.83 -33.39
N ILE A 53 18.28 10.93 -34.13
CA ILE A 53 17.78 9.85 -34.99
C ILE A 53 18.89 9.31 -35.91
N GLU A 54 19.75 10.18 -36.44
CA GLU A 54 20.87 9.78 -37.29
C GLU A 54 21.96 9.02 -36.51
N SER A 55 22.34 9.51 -35.32
CA SER A 55 23.35 8.83 -34.48
C SER A 55 22.91 7.46 -33.99
N LEU A 56 21.60 7.19 -33.89
CA LEU A 56 21.09 5.87 -33.52
C LEU A 56 21.42 4.80 -34.57
N LYS A 57 21.58 5.16 -35.84
CA LYS A 57 21.85 4.21 -36.94
C LYS A 57 23.21 3.53 -36.81
N ASP A 58 24.13 4.12 -36.06
CA ASP A 58 25.50 3.62 -35.85
C ASP A 58 25.92 3.69 -34.37
N ILE A 59 24.95 3.50 -33.46
CA ILE A 59 25.21 3.57 -32.02
C ILE A 59 26.07 2.39 -31.55
N SER A 60 27.14 2.68 -30.81
CA SER A 60 28.01 1.64 -30.22
C SER A 60 27.35 0.96 -29.02
N LYS A 61 27.83 -0.24 -28.68
CA LYS A 61 27.33 -0.99 -27.51
C LYS A 61 27.50 -0.23 -26.20
N GLU A 62 28.57 0.55 -26.03
CA GLU A 62 28.81 1.38 -24.84
C GLU A 62 27.79 2.51 -24.71
N ASN A 63 27.42 3.12 -25.84
CA ASN A 63 26.46 4.22 -25.88
C ASN A 63 25.01 3.75 -25.87
N TYR A 64 24.73 2.48 -26.17
CA TYR A 64 23.38 1.92 -26.11
C TYR A 64 23.08 1.22 -24.77
N CYS A 65 23.96 0.30 -24.34
CA CYS A 65 23.67 -0.66 -23.28
C CYS A 65 23.61 -0.04 -21.88
N ILE A 66 22.68 -0.51 -21.05
CA ILE A 66 22.68 -0.24 -19.61
C ILE A 66 23.54 -1.27 -18.85
N GLY A 67 23.97 -0.91 -17.63
CA GLY A 67 24.63 -1.82 -16.69
C GLY A 67 26.15 -1.74 -16.63
N THR A 68 26.79 -0.98 -17.53
CA THR A 68 28.25 -0.78 -17.58
C THR A 68 28.78 0.15 -16.46
N GLY A 69 27.90 0.74 -15.66
CA GLY A 69 28.24 1.76 -14.66
C GLY A 69 28.29 3.19 -15.22
N SER A 70 28.14 3.35 -16.54
CA SER A 70 27.97 4.66 -17.17
C SER A 70 26.52 5.13 -17.04
N ASN A 71 26.33 6.31 -16.45
CA ASN A 71 25.03 6.98 -16.34
C ASN A 71 24.71 7.82 -17.58
N ASP A 72 25.01 7.28 -18.76
CA ASP A 72 25.06 8.10 -19.97
C ASP A 72 24.81 7.34 -21.29
N SER A 73 24.32 6.11 -21.20
CA SER A 73 23.89 5.32 -22.38
C SER A 73 22.42 5.55 -22.71
N PHE A 74 22.01 5.22 -23.94
CA PHE A 74 20.65 5.40 -24.43
C PHE A 74 19.63 4.69 -23.52
N CYS A 75 19.88 3.43 -23.16
CA CYS A 75 18.98 2.68 -22.28
C CYS A 75 18.94 3.28 -20.86
N TRP A 76 20.06 3.79 -20.35
CA TRP A 76 20.09 4.50 -19.06
C TRP A 76 19.26 5.79 -19.11
N TRP A 77 19.39 6.58 -20.17
CA TRP A 77 18.60 7.80 -20.35
C TRP A 77 17.10 7.50 -20.43
N ILE A 78 16.72 6.48 -21.20
CA ILE A 78 15.31 6.06 -21.33
C ILE A 78 14.73 5.58 -19.99
N GLU A 79 15.50 4.82 -19.19
CA GLU A 79 15.02 4.27 -17.91
C GLU A 79 15.08 5.30 -16.77
N ARG A 80 16.19 6.03 -16.65
CA ARG A 80 16.52 6.86 -15.48
C ARG A 80 16.66 8.33 -15.81
N GLY A 81 17.42 8.66 -16.87
CA GLY A 81 17.70 10.06 -17.23
C GLY A 81 16.44 10.89 -17.50
N LEU A 82 15.42 10.29 -18.13
CA LEU A 82 14.16 10.94 -18.51
C LEU A 82 13.00 10.62 -17.56
N ILE A 83 13.27 10.23 -16.31
CA ILE A 83 12.23 9.80 -15.37
C ILE A 83 11.17 10.88 -15.11
N SER A 84 11.58 12.16 -15.05
CA SER A 84 10.67 13.30 -14.85
C SER A 84 9.78 13.59 -16.05
N LEU A 85 10.14 13.08 -17.24
CA LEU A 85 9.35 13.19 -18.47
C LEU A 85 8.45 11.97 -18.73
N GLY A 86 8.46 10.99 -17.82
CA GLY A 86 7.63 9.80 -17.89
C GLY A 86 8.37 8.58 -17.37
N TYR A 87 7.79 7.87 -16.42
CA TYR A 87 8.43 6.70 -15.82
C TYR A 87 8.44 5.49 -16.77
N TYR A 88 9.55 4.77 -16.85
CA TYR A 88 9.64 3.47 -17.51
C TYR A 88 10.55 2.53 -16.73
N PHE A 89 10.10 1.30 -16.54
CA PHE A 89 10.89 0.25 -15.93
C PHE A 89 10.58 -1.09 -16.62
N PRO A 90 11.59 -1.79 -17.17
CA PRO A 90 11.36 -2.96 -18.00
C PRO A 90 11.05 -4.24 -17.23
N GLY A 91 11.24 -4.27 -15.91
CA GLY A 91 11.20 -5.49 -15.07
C GLY A 91 12.37 -6.45 -15.30
N SER A 92 13.00 -6.41 -16.48
CA SER A 92 14.20 -7.17 -16.84
C SER A 92 15.01 -6.42 -17.90
N ALA A 93 16.33 -6.41 -17.75
CA ALA A 93 17.24 -5.84 -18.75
C ALA A 93 17.14 -6.53 -20.13
N ARG A 94 16.56 -7.73 -20.20
CA ARG A 94 16.28 -8.45 -21.47
C ARG A 94 15.41 -7.65 -22.44
N SER A 95 14.59 -6.73 -21.93
CA SER A 95 13.75 -5.86 -22.77
C SER A 95 14.57 -4.95 -23.69
N TYR A 96 15.85 -4.71 -23.38
CA TYR A 96 16.77 -3.92 -24.20
C TYR A 96 17.45 -4.71 -25.32
N LEU A 97 17.22 -6.03 -25.38
CA LEU A 97 17.84 -7.02 -26.28
C LEU A 97 19.35 -7.23 -26.10
N ILE A 98 20.11 -6.19 -25.77
CA ILE A 98 21.51 -6.27 -25.37
C ILE A 98 21.74 -5.39 -24.15
N TYR A 99 22.45 -5.92 -23.15
CA TYR A 99 22.79 -5.21 -21.91
C TYR A 99 24.06 -5.77 -21.29
N TRP A 100 24.71 -5.01 -20.41
CA TRP A 100 25.86 -5.50 -19.66
C TRP A 100 25.42 -6.37 -18.49
N SER A 101 25.85 -7.63 -18.46
CA SER A 101 25.57 -8.56 -17.36
C SER A 101 26.71 -8.53 -16.35
N LYS A 102 26.49 -7.91 -15.19
CA LYS A 102 27.48 -7.90 -14.09
C LYS A 102 27.87 -9.32 -13.66
N ILE A 103 26.91 -10.25 -13.61
CA ILE A 103 27.13 -11.65 -13.20
C ILE A 103 28.06 -12.38 -14.16
N LYS A 104 27.92 -12.14 -15.47
CA LYS A 104 28.74 -12.80 -16.50
C LYS A 104 29.99 -11.98 -16.88
N ASN A 105 30.04 -10.71 -16.47
CA ASN A 105 31.05 -9.74 -16.86
C ASN A 105 31.20 -9.60 -18.39
N GLU A 106 30.08 -9.66 -19.12
CA GLU A 106 30.01 -9.57 -20.59
C GLU A 106 28.67 -8.96 -21.06
N TYR A 107 28.60 -8.55 -22.32
CA TYR A 107 27.34 -8.17 -22.96
C TYR A 107 26.46 -9.40 -23.17
N SER A 108 25.29 -9.40 -22.55
CA SER A 108 24.28 -10.44 -22.71
C SER A 108 23.26 -10.04 -23.78
N LYS A 109 23.04 -10.95 -24.73
CA LYS A 109 22.14 -10.74 -25.88
C LYS A 109 20.91 -11.65 -25.80
N HIS A 110 19.77 -11.12 -26.25
CA HIS A 110 18.46 -11.77 -26.26
C HIS A 110 17.69 -11.41 -27.54
N GLY A 111 16.64 -12.18 -27.84
CA GLY A 111 15.80 -11.93 -29.02
C GLY A 111 16.62 -11.88 -30.31
N LEU A 112 16.44 -10.83 -31.11
CA LEU A 112 17.17 -10.67 -32.38
C LEU A 112 18.68 -10.57 -32.18
N ALA A 113 19.14 -9.96 -31.09
CA ALA A 113 20.56 -9.73 -30.83
C ALA A 113 21.30 -11.05 -30.55
N ALA A 114 20.62 -12.06 -30.01
CA ALA A 114 21.23 -13.36 -29.72
C ALA A 114 21.71 -14.11 -30.97
N GLN A 115 21.21 -13.75 -32.15
CA GLN A 115 21.59 -14.34 -33.43
C GLN A 115 22.82 -13.66 -34.07
N ILE A 116 23.34 -12.60 -33.45
CA ILE A 116 24.43 -11.78 -33.99
C ILE A 116 25.67 -11.97 -33.12
N GLU A 117 26.75 -12.47 -33.72
CA GLU A 117 27.98 -12.82 -33.00
C GLU A 117 28.68 -11.59 -32.42
N ASN A 118 28.81 -10.51 -33.21
CA ASN A 118 29.45 -9.27 -32.80
C ASN A 118 28.48 -8.33 -32.07
N ASP A 119 28.89 -7.82 -30.89
CA ASP A 119 28.03 -6.98 -30.04
C ASP A 119 27.75 -5.59 -30.61
N ASP A 120 28.71 -5.00 -31.34
CA ASP A 120 28.54 -3.70 -32.00
C ASP A 120 27.58 -3.84 -33.19
N GLU A 121 27.69 -4.91 -33.96
CA GLU A 121 26.73 -5.20 -35.04
C GLU A 121 25.33 -5.47 -34.48
N ALA A 122 25.22 -6.19 -33.36
CA ALA A 122 23.95 -6.42 -32.70
C ALA A 122 23.31 -5.11 -32.24
N THR A 123 24.10 -4.22 -31.64
CA THR A 123 23.66 -2.91 -31.17
C THR A 123 23.25 -2.02 -32.34
N LYS A 124 24.05 -1.97 -33.40
CA LYS A 124 23.75 -1.23 -34.63
C LYS A 124 22.44 -1.67 -35.25
N ARG A 125 22.16 -2.99 -35.27
CA ARG A 125 20.89 -3.52 -35.76
C ARG A 125 19.69 -3.05 -34.93
N ILE A 126 19.84 -2.96 -33.61
CA ILE A 126 18.81 -2.42 -32.72
C ILE A 126 18.65 -0.91 -32.91
N GLY A 127 19.76 -0.18 -33.02
CA GLY A 127 19.78 1.26 -33.29
C GLY A 127 19.07 1.62 -34.61
N LEU A 128 19.32 0.86 -35.67
CA LEU A 128 18.59 0.98 -36.94
C LEU A 128 17.09 0.71 -36.77
N LEU A 129 16.71 -0.32 -36.00
CA LEU A 129 15.30 -0.62 -35.72
C LEU A 129 14.59 0.54 -35.00
N ILE A 130 15.27 1.18 -34.05
CA ILE A 130 14.75 2.34 -33.32
C ILE A 130 14.71 3.58 -34.23
N SER A 131 15.74 3.81 -35.04
CA SER A 131 15.74 4.91 -36.02
C SER A 131 14.60 4.76 -37.03
N ASP A 132 14.37 3.56 -37.56
CA ASP A 132 13.28 3.27 -38.50
C ASP A 132 11.90 3.47 -37.86
N LEU A 133 11.75 3.13 -36.57
CA LEU A 133 10.55 3.46 -35.80
C LEU A 133 10.33 4.98 -35.75
N LEU A 134 11.37 5.75 -35.43
CA LEU A 134 11.28 7.20 -35.26
C LEU A 134 11.00 7.92 -36.58
N GLU A 135 11.47 7.40 -37.70
CA GLU A 135 11.19 7.94 -39.04
C GLU A 135 9.79 7.51 -39.59
N ASP A 136 8.92 6.98 -38.74
CA ASP A 136 7.55 6.50 -39.04
C ASP A 136 7.50 5.41 -40.14
N LYS A 137 8.58 4.62 -40.27
CA LYS A 137 8.72 3.64 -41.34
C LYS A 137 8.11 2.29 -40.98
N ASN A 138 8.20 1.83 -39.72
CA ASN A 138 7.79 0.45 -39.40
C ASN A 138 7.52 0.11 -37.92
N ILE A 139 6.42 0.62 -37.35
CA ILE A 139 6.00 0.24 -35.97
C ILE A 139 5.81 -1.28 -35.83
N LYS A 140 5.20 -1.94 -36.82
CA LYS A 140 4.92 -3.40 -36.79
C LYS A 140 6.20 -4.23 -36.64
N LEU A 141 7.25 -3.88 -37.40
CA LEU A 141 8.54 -4.56 -37.31
C LEU A 141 9.18 -4.33 -35.94
N ALA A 142 9.20 -3.10 -35.43
CA ALA A 142 9.75 -2.79 -34.11
C ALA A 142 9.04 -3.59 -33.00
N THR A 143 7.71 -3.68 -33.04
CA THR A 143 6.91 -4.44 -32.05
C THR A 143 7.12 -5.95 -32.10
N THR A 144 7.72 -6.48 -33.17
CA THR A 144 8.07 -7.90 -33.26
C THR A 144 9.24 -8.25 -32.34
N PHE A 145 10.10 -7.26 -32.03
CA PHE A 145 11.33 -7.49 -31.28
C PHE A 145 11.40 -6.73 -29.96
N LEU A 146 10.78 -5.55 -29.88
CA LEU A 146 10.82 -4.67 -28.71
C LEU A 146 9.43 -4.55 -28.09
N GLY A 147 9.38 -4.51 -26.76
CA GLY A 147 8.14 -4.39 -26.01
C GLY A 147 7.43 -3.05 -26.26
N THR A 148 6.10 -3.06 -26.29
CA THR A 148 5.27 -1.86 -26.51
C THR A 148 5.59 -0.73 -25.53
N SER A 149 5.80 -1.03 -24.25
CA SER A 149 6.13 0.00 -23.25
C SER A 149 7.46 0.70 -23.54
N PHE A 150 8.48 -0.05 -23.98
CA PHE A 150 9.77 0.52 -24.34
C PHE A 150 9.64 1.44 -25.56
N LEU A 151 8.95 0.97 -26.59
CA LEU A 151 8.72 1.73 -27.82
C LEU A 151 7.92 3.01 -27.57
N LEU A 152 6.86 2.96 -26.74
CA LEU A 152 6.11 4.16 -26.33
C LEU A 152 6.97 5.14 -25.51
N LYS A 153 7.83 4.64 -24.60
CA LYS A 153 8.78 5.48 -23.88
C LYS A 153 9.78 6.13 -24.85
N ILE A 154 10.26 5.44 -25.88
CA ILE A 154 11.10 6.08 -26.91
C ILE A 154 10.29 7.13 -27.67
N LEU A 155 9.12 6.78 -28.20
CA LEU A 155 8.31 7.65 -29.05
C LEU A 155 7.91 8.98 -28.37
N HIS A 156 7.46 8.98 -27.11
CA HIS A 156 7.18 10.25 -26.42
C HIS A 156 8.45 11.06 -26.10
N SER A 157 9.63 10.43 -26.02
CA SER A 157 10.90 11.13 -25.77
C SER A 157 11.42 11.85 -27.03
N TYR A 158 10.97 11.45 -28.22
CA TYR A 158 11.30 12.16 -29.48
C TYR A 158 10.14 13.03 -29.97
N TYR A 159 8.90 12.62 -29.68
CA TYR A 159 7.68 13.27 -30.16
C TYR A 159 6.67 13.49 -29.01
N PRO A 160 7.01 14.34 -28.01
CA PRO A 160 6.18 14.55 -26.81
C PRO A 160 4.79 15.17 -27.10
N GLU A 161 4.63 15.82 -28.24
CA GLU A 161 3.34 16.36 -28.70
C GLU A 161 2.47 15.30 -29.41
N LYS A 162 3.07 14.21 -29.91
CA LYS A 162 2.36 13.13 -30.63
C LYS A 162 2.00 11.95 -29.73
N TYR A 163 2.82 11.65 -28.73
CA TYR A 163 2.61 10.50 -27.83
C TYR A 163 2.47 10.95 -26.38
N PHE A 164 1.46 10.43 -25.70
CA PHE A 164 1.21 10.72 -24.30
C PHE A 164 2.32 10.09 -23.43
N PRO A 165 2.80 10.74 -22.35
CA PRO A 165 3.92 10.27 -21.52
C PRO A 165 3.54 9.12 -20.56
N VAL A 166 2.79 8.13 -21.06
CA VAL A 166 2.41 6.90 -20.35
C VAL A 166 2.58 5.70 -21.27
N ASN A 167 3.38 4.72 -20.83
CA ASN A 167 3.75 3.53 -21.62
C ASN A 167 3.15 2.21 -21.08
N SER A 168 2.44 2.25 -19.96
CA SER A 168 1.74 1.11 -19.38
C SER A 168 0.36 0.95 -20.03
N ILE A 169 0.12 -0.18 -20.69
CA ILE A 169 -1.18 -0.48 -21.32
C ILE A 169 -2.33 -0.45 -20.29
N PRO A 170 -2.22 -1.10 -19.10
CA PRO A 170 -3.25 -0.99 -18.06
C PRO A 170 -3.53 0.45 -17.63
N CYS A 171 -2.50 1.29 -17.50
CA CYS A 171 -2.69 2.70 -17.14
C CYS A 171 -3.41 3.46 -18.26
N LEU A 172 -3.04 3.25 -19.52
CA LEU A 172 -3.70 3.87 -20.67
C LEU A 172 -5.18 3.48 -20.74
N GLU A 173 -5.51 2.19 -20.53
CA GLU A 173 -6.89 1.72 -20.46
C GLU A 173 -7.66 2.41 -19.34
N ASN A 174 -7.06 2.53 -18.16
CA ASN A 174 -7.67 3.20 -17.03
C ASN A 174 -7.89 4.69 -17.30
N ILE A 175 -6.96 5.39 -17.96
CA ILE A 175 -7.15 6.78 -18.38
C ILE A 175 -8.31 6.90 -19.37
N LEU A 176 -8.43 6.02 -20.37
CA LEU A 176 -9.54 6.05 -21.32
C LEU A 176 -10.90 5.87 -20.63
N LYS A 177 -10.97 4.99 -19.62
CA LYS A 177 -12.18 4.85 -18.79
C LYS A 177 -12.56 6.16 -18.10
N LEU A 178 -11.59 6.94 -17.61
CA LEU A 178 -11.86 8.25 -16.98
C LEU A 178 -12.56 9.23 -17.94
N PHE A 179 -12.29 9.11 -19.24
CA PHE A 179 -12.95 9.89 -20.29
C PHE A 179 -14.32 9.33 -20.72
N GLY A 180 -14.78 8.22 -20.13
CA GLY A 180 -16.01 7.53 -20.52
C GLY A 180 -15.86 6.68 -21.79
N GLU A 181 -14.64 6.45 -22.25
CA GLU A 181 -14.33 5.74 -23.48
C GLU A 181 -13.94 4.28 -23.17
N ASN A 182 -14.65 3.31 -23.73
CA ASN A 182 -14.35 1.89 -23.55
C ASN A 182 -13.74 1.29 -24.83
N HIS A 183 -12.41 1.26 -24.89
CA HIS A 183 -11.64 0.81 -26.04
C HIS A 183 -10.81 -0.44 -25.75
N SER A 184 -11.47 -1.49 -25.27
CA SER A 184 -10.80 -2.77 -24.96
C SER A 184 -10.07 -3.39 -26.16
N LEU A 185 -10.54 -3.12 -27.38
CA LEU A 185 -10.01 -3.69 -28.63
C LEU A 185 -8.75 -2.99 -29.18
N LEU A 186 -8.42 -1.79 -28.70
CA LEU A 186 -7.25 -1.03 -29.19
C LEU A 186 -5.94 -1.64 -28.66
N ASN A 187 -4.89 -1.63 -29.48
CA ASN A 187 -3.54 -1.98 -29.04
C ASN A 187 -2.90 -0.84 -28.22
N GLY A 188 -1.74 -1.09 -27.61
CA GLY A 188 -1.09 -0.10 -26.74
C GLY A 188 -0.75 1.24 -27.39
N PHE A 189 -0.39 1.25 -28.68
CA PHE A 189 -0.09 2.49 -29.41
C PHE A 189 -1.36 3.28 -29.73
N GLU A 190 -2.40 2.58 -30.18
CA GLU A 190 -3.71 3.19 -30.46
C GLU A 190 -4.31 3.79 -29.18
N LYS A 191 -4.20 3.09 -28.05
CA LYS A 191 -4.62 3.62 -26.73
C LYS A 191 -3.85 4.88 -26.36
N ASN A 192 -2.52 4.89 -26.54
CA ASN A 192 -1.69 6.07 -26.24
C ASN A 192 -2.07 7.28 -27.11
N LEU A 193 -2.18 7.07 -28.44
CA LEU A 193 -2.59 8.11 -29.37
C LEU A 193 -3.99 8.63 -29.05
N LYS A 194 -4.93 7.74 -28.67
CA LYS A 194 -6.29 8.15 -28.30
C LYS A 194 -6.31 8.99 -27.02
N VAL A 195 -5.49 8.65 -26.02
CA VAL A 195 -5.34 9.48 -24.81
C VAL A 195 -4.77 10.86 -25.18
N GLN A 196 -3.75 10.92 -26.05
CA GLN A 196 -3.17 12.18 -26.51
C GLN A 196 -4.19 13.05 -27.26
N GLU A 197 -5.00 12.44 -28.14
CA GLU A 197 -6.08 13.09 -28.87
C GLU A 197 -7.11 13.70 -27.90
N LEU A 198 -7.64 12.89 -26.98
CA LEU A 198 -8.64 13.33 -25.98
C LEU A 198 -8.10 14.47 -25.10
N PHE A 199 -6.84 14.38 -24.68
CA PHE A 199 -6.17 15.46 -23.94
C PHE A 199 -6.08 16.73 -24.78
N THR A 200 -5.63 16.64 -26.03
CA THR A 200 -5.42 17.78 -26.92
C THR A 200 -6.74 18.48 -27.26
N GLU A 201 -7.79 17.71 -27.56
CA GLU A 201 -9.13 18.22 -27.85
C GLU A 201 -9.70 18.99 -26.66
N ARG A 202 -9.62 18.42 -25.45
CA ARG A 202 -10.12 19.07 -24.24
C ARG A 202 -9.29 20.28 -23.84
N LYS A 203 -7.96 20.17 -23.89
CA LYS A 203 -7.03 21.29 -23.67
C LYS A 203 -7.41 22.47 -24.56
N LYS A 204 -7.63 22.22 -25.85
CA LYS A 204 -8.03 23.23 -26.83
C LYS A 204 -9.43 23.79 -26.53
N ALA A 205 -10.40 22.94 -26.23
CA ALA A 205 -11.77 23.36 -25.91
C ALA A 205 -11.84 24.26 -24.67
N LEU A 206 -10.92 24.07 -23.72
CA LEU A 206 -10.84 24.82 -22.46
C LEU A 206 -9.87 25.99 -22.50
N GLY A 207 -9.16 26.23 -23.62
CA GLY A 207 -8.16 27.29 -23.74
C GLY A 207 -6.99 27.15 -22.76
N SER A 208 -6.61 25.91 -22.43
CA SER A 208 -5.60 25.59 -21.44
C SER A 208 -4.19 25.48 -22.05
N ASP A 209 -3.18 25.97 -21.34
CA ASP A 209 -1.76 25.84 -21.72
C ASP A 209 -1.04 24.69 -20.98
N VAL A 210 -1.80 23.78 -20.36
CA VAL A 210 -1.27 22.61 -19.65
C VAL A 210 -0.48 21.70 -20.61
N THR A 211 0.66 21.17 -20.16
CA THR A 211 1.47 20.20 -20.93
C THR A 211 1.01 18.76 -20.67
N SER A 212 1.38 17.83 -21.56
CA SER A 212 1.07 16.40 -21.37
C SER A 212 1.73 15.83 -20.10
N ILE A 213 2.92 16.34 -19.74
CA ILE A 213 3.62 15.96 -18.49
C ILE A 213 2.83 16.41 -17.26
N GLU A 214 2.39 17.67 -17.21
CA GLU A 214 1.58 18.20 -16.10
C GLU A 214 0.26 17.44 -15.98
N PHE A 215 -0.38 17.14 -17.11
CA PHE A 215 -1.60 16.36 -17.12
C PHE A 215 -1.37 14.93 -16.62
N MET A 216 -0.30 14.28 -17.06
CA MET A 216 0.08 12.96 -16.56
C MET A 216 0.34 12.96 -15.05
N GLN A 217 1.06 13.95 -14.52
CA GLN A 217 1.28 14.12 -13.08
C GLN A 217 -0.03 14.30 -12.31
N PHE A 218 -0.94 15.13 -12.85
CA PHE A 218 -2.28 15.29 -12.28
C PHE A 218 -3.05 13.95 -12.26
N LEU A 219 -3.03 13.20 -13.36
CA LEU A 219 -3.75 11.92 -13.44
C LEU A 219 -3.23 10.91 -12.41
N PHE A 220 -1.92 10.72 -12.30
CA PHE A 220 -1.33 9.82 -11.30
C PHE A 220 -1.49 10.33 -9.86
N GLY A 221 -1.58 11.64 -9.65
CA GLY A 221 -1.81 12.24 -8.32
C GLY A 221 -3.27 12.16 -7.85
N ASN A 222 -4.22 11.96 -8.77
CA ASN A 222 -5.66 11.97 -8.46
C ASN A 222 -6.36 10.64 -8.71
N PHE A 223 -5.78 9.73 -9.48
CA PHE A 223 -6.41 8.46 -9.86
C PHE A 223 -5.46 7.27 -9.68
N ASP A 224 -5.98 6.14 -9.18
CA ASP A 224 -5.26 4.87 -9.12
C ASP A 224 -5.18 4.23 -10.51
N LEU A 225 -4.33 4.79 -11.37
CA LEU A 225 -4.14 4.31 -12.74
C LEU A 225 -3.45 2.93 -12.80
N LYS A 226 -2.76 2.51 -11.74
CA LYS A 226 -2.04 1.22 -11.69
C LYS A 226 -2.93 0.08 -11.22
N GLY A 227 -3.92 0.36 -10.38
CA GLY A 227 -4.90 -0.59 -9.89
C GLY A 227 -6.15 -0.70 -10.77
N LYS A 228 -7.27 -1.09 -10.14
CA LYS A 228 -8.57 -1.23 -10.82
C LYS A 228 -9.40 0.03 -10.57
N ILE A 229 -9.51 0.89 -11.57
CA ILE A 229 -10.49 1.98 -11.54
C ILE A 229 -11.88 1.40 -11.78
N GLU A 230 -12.75 1.47 -10.78
CA GLU A 230 -14.18 1.22 -10.93
C GLU A 230 -14.92 2.54 -11.16
N ILE A 231 -15.65 2.63 -12.27
CA ILE A 231 -16.53 3.75 -12.56
C ILE A 231 -17.97 3.24 -12.50
N LYS A 232 -18.78 3.77 -11.59
CA LYS A 232 -20.23 3.57 -11.58
C LYS A 232 -20.91 4.91 -11.75
N THR A 233 -21.91 4.98 -12.63
CA THR A 233 -22.73 6.20 -12.84
C THR A 233 -21.90 7.48 -13.02
N ASN A 234 -20.83 7.43 -13.84
CA ASN A 234 -19.90 8.54 -14.09
C ASN A 234 -19.18 9.09 -12.84
N GLN A 235 -19.04 8.29 -11.78
CA GLN A 235 -18.24 8.60 -10.61
C GLN A 235 -17.13 7.56 -10.44
N ILE A 236 -15.92 8.02 -10.12
CA ILE A 236 -14.84 7.10 -9.73
C ILE A 236 -15.14 6.61 -8.32
N ILE A 237 -15.14 5.30 -8.17
CA ILE A 237 -15.15 4.66 -6.87
C ILE A 237 -13.71 4.31 -6.55
N SER A 238 -13.07 5.11 -5.71
CA SER A 238 -11.88 4.63 -5.00
C SER A 238 -12.37 3.92 -3.73
N ARG A 239 -12.00 2.65 -3.60
CA ARG A 239 -12.31 1.84 -2.42
C ARG A 239 -11.03 1.66 -1.63
N GLY A 240 -11.11 1.93 -0.33
CA GLY A 240 -10.05 1.57 0.60
C GLY A 240 -10.03 0.07 0.86
N GLU A 241 -8.96 -0.40 1.48
CA GLU A 241 -8.87 -1.79 1.92
C GLU A 241 -8.58 -1.87 3.41
N TYR A 242 -8.95 -2.99 4.03
CA TYR A 242 -8.48 -3.32 5.36
C TYR A 242 -7.92 -4.73 5.39
N LYS A 243 -6.88 -4.94 6.18
CA LYS A 243 -6.28 -6.25 6.46
C LYS A 243 -6.29 -6.47 7.96
N ILE A 244 -6.53 -7.71 8.39
CA ILE A 244 -6.48 -8.12 9.79
C ILE A 244 -5.35 -9.14 9.94
N ILE A 245 -4.46 -8.91 10.89
CA ILE A 245 -3.34 -9.78 11.21
C ILE A 245 -3.34 -9.97 12.72
N GLN A 246 -3.20 -11.20 13.18
CA GLN A 246 -3.02 -11.49 14.60
C GLN A 246 -1.53 -11.66 14.91
N PHE A 247 -1.05 -10.94 15.93
CA PHE A 247 0.32 -11.07 16.40
C PHE A 247 0.48 -12.25 17.36
N HIS A 248 1.66 -12.87 17.27
CA HIS A 248 2.05 -14.00 18.11
C HIS A 248 3.54 -13.87 18.49
N PRO A 249 4.01 -14.57 19.54
CA PRO A 249 5.38 -14.40 20.03
C PRO A 249 6.49 -14.63 19.00
N SER A 250 6.25 -15.48 17.99
CA SER A 250 7.22 -15.76 16.92
C SER A 250 7.21 -14.76 15.76
N PHE A 251 6.41 -13.69 15.82
CA PHE A 251 6.33 -12.71 14.74
C PHE A 251 7.59 -11.85 14.72
N SER A 252 8.23 -11.70 13.56
CA SER A 252 9.51 -10.98 13.41
C SER A 252 9.41 -9.75 12.52
N TYR A 253 10.47 -8.95 12.46
CA TYR A 253 10.60 -7.85 11.51
C TYR A 253 10.53 -8.38 10.07
N GLU A 254 11.16 -9.53 9.82
CA GLU A 254 11.27 -10.18 8.51
C GLU A 254 9.95 -10.77 8.00
N ASP A 255 8.95 -10.86 8.87
CA ASP A 255 7.57 -11.24 8.52
C ASP A 255 6.68 -10.02 8.31
N PHE A 256 7.02 -8.86 8.89
CA PHE A 256 6.12 -7.70 8.95
C PHE A 256 6.55 -6.51 8.08
N VAL A 257 7.83 -6.18 8.07
CA VAL A 257 8.37 -4.97 7.41
C VAL A 257 9.09 -5.33 6.11
N ARG A 258 10.26 -5.96 6.20
CA ARG A 258 11.07 -6.42 5.07
C ARG A 258 11.80 -7.70 5.45
N GLY A 259 11.82 -8.68 4.56
CA GLY A 259 12.47 -9.96 4.84
C GLY A 259 13.14 -10.56 3.62
N ILE A 260 14.05 -11.49 3.87
CA ILE A 260 14.74 -12.25 2.82
C ILE A 260 13.91 -13.49 2.49
N SER A 261 13.50 -13.63 1.24
CA SER A 261 12.83 -14.81 0.70
C SER A 261 13.79 -15.64 -0.14
N ALA A 262 13.81 -16.95 0.05
CA ALA A 262 14.44 -17.87 -0.90
C ALA A 262 13.49 -18.10 -2.09
N LYS A 263 13.99 -17.89 -3.31
CA LYS A 263 13.27 -18.15 -4.57
C LYS A 263 14.05 -19.14 -5.39
N THR A 264 13.36 -19.92 -6.20
CA THR A 264 13.97 -20.87 -7.12
C THR A 264 13.74 -20.40 -8.54
N ASN A 265 14.81 -20.28 -9.33
CA ASN A 265 14.69 -19.93 -10.74
C ASN A 265 14.24 -21.15 -11.58
N SER A 266 13.99 -20.95 -12.88
CA SER A 266 13.62 -22.01 -13.83
C SER A 266 14.65 -23.15 -13.94
N ASP A 267 15.88 -22.91 -13.50
CA ASP A 267 17.00 -23.87 -13.55
C ASP A 267 17.21 -24.58 -12.19
N ASN A 268 16.21 -24.54 -11.30
CA ASN A 268 16.26 -25.09 -9.94
C ASN A 268 17.39 -24.52 -9.04
N LYS A 269 17.91 -23.33 -9.34
CA LYS A 269 18.88 -22.63 -8.48
C LYS A 269 18.15 -21.75 -7.48
N VAL A 270 18.52 -21.88 -6.21
CA VAL A 270 18.03 -21.04 -5.11
C VAL A 270 18.77 -19.71 -5.12
N PHE A 271 18.03 -18.62 -5.07
CA PHE A 271 18.55 -17.27 -4.85
C PHE A 271 17.75 -16.57 -3.75
N TYR A 272 18.38 -15.60 -3.09
CA TYR A 272 17.76 -14.84 -2.01
C TYR A 272 17.34 -13.47 -2.54
N LYS A 273 16.12 -13.05 -2.20
CA LYS A 273 15.58 -11.75 -2.56
C LYS A 273 15.03 -11.06 -1.32
N VAL A 274 15.42 -9.81 -1.11
CA VAL A 274 14.75 -8.95 -0.13
C VAL A 274 13.40 -8.54 -0.69
N GLU A 275 12.35 -8.71 0.09
CA GLU A 275 11.00 -8.34 -0.28
C GLU A 275 10.36 -7.52 0.84
N ASP A 276 9.52 -6.56 0.44
CA ASP A 276 8.59 -5.95 1.38
C ASP A 276 7.63 -7.02 1.91
N ARG A 277 7.22 -6.83 3.16
CA ARG A 277 6.30 -7.71 3.85
C ARG A 277 5.00 -6.98 4.15
N ILE A 278 4.17 -7.56 5.01
CA ILE A 278 2.75 -7.25 5.10
C ILE A 278 2.47 -5.74 5.29
N LEU A 279 3.21 -5.06 6.18
CA LEU A 279 3.03 -3.63 6.40
C LEU A 279 3.47 -2.81 5.18
N MET A 280 4.62 -3.13 4.59
CA MET A 280 5.18 -2.35 3.49
C MET A 280 4.48 -2.61 2.15
N GLU A 281 4.03 -3.83 1.89
CA GLU A 281 3.15 -4.16 0.77
C GLU A 281 1.83 -3.38 0.88
N PHE A 282 1.22 -3.36 2.07
CA PHE A 282 -0.02 -2.64 2.29
C PHE A 282 0.16 -1.11 2.26
N ALA A 283 1.30 -0.61 2.73
CA ALA A 283 1.68 0.80 2.61
C ALA A 283 1.90 1.20 1.14
N LYS A 284 2.48 0.32 0.31
CA LYS A 284 2.62 0.53 -1.14
C LYS A 284 1.27 0.60 -1.84
N GLU A 285 0.34 -0.29 -1.50
CA GLU A 285 -1.04 -0.24 -1.99
C GLU A 285 -1.70 1.10 -1.62
N ALA A 286 -1.56 1.52 -0.37
CA ALA A 286 -2.09 2.80 0.12
C ALA A 286 -1.46 4.02 -0.56
N LEU A 287 -0.15 4.01 -0.82
CA LEU A 287 0.56 5.06 -1.58
C LEU A 287 0.04 5.19 -3.01
N ASN A 288 -0.20 4.05 -3.68
CA ASN A 288 -0.75 4.04 -5.04
C ASN A 288 -2.21 4.53 -5.10
N ASN A 289 -2.92 4.52 -3.96
CA ASN A 289 -4.31 4.95 -3.85
C ASN A 289 -4.52 5.95 -2.71
N SER A 290 -3.80 7.08 -2.77
CA SER A 290 -3.73 8.11 -1.73
C SER A 290 -5.07 8.74 -1.32
N LYS A 291 -6.11 8.63 -2.15
CA LYS A 291 -7.45 9.18 -1.91
C LYS A 291 -8.35 8.26 -1.07
N SER A 292 -8.01 6.99 -0.93
CA SER A 292 -8.77 6.02 -0.13
C SER A 292 -8.08 5.72 1.18
N LYS A 293 -8.84 5.35 2.21
CA LYS A 293 -8.28 4.97 3.51
C LYS A 293 -7.91 3.50 3.52
N TYR A 294 -6.73 3.18 4.03
CA TYR A 294 -6.26 1.82 4.24
C TYR A 294 -6.18 1.55 5.73
N VAL A 295 -6.73 0.43 6.20
CA VAL A 295 -6.80 0.12 7.65
C VAL A 295 -6.13 -1.22 7.94
N LEU A 296 -5.01 -1.19 8.67
CA LEU A 296 -4.32 -2.38 9.13
C LEU A 296 -4.72 -2.67 10.58
N ILE A 297 -5.45 -3.76 10.82
CA ILE A 297 -5.81 -4.20 12.16
C ILE A 297 -4.78 -5.21 12.65
N LEU A 298 -4.11 -4.88 13.75
CA LEU A 298 -3.16 -5.75 14.46
C LEU A 298 -3.84 -6.30 15.70
N ASP A 299 -4.39 -7.50 15.58
CA ASP A 299 -5.05 -8.20 16.67
C ASP A 299 -4.03 -8.76 17.66
N GLU A 300 -4.31 -8.68 18.96
CA GLU A 300 -3.40 -9.11 20.03
C GLU A 300 -2.00 -8.48 19.91
N ILE A 301 -1.96 -7.16 19.65
CA ILE A 301 -0.75 -6.40 19.32
C ILE A 301 0.35 -6.53 20.38
N ASN A 302 -0.02 -6.76 21.64
CA ASN A 302 0.93 -6.94 22.74
C ASN A 302 1.64 -8.30 22.72
N ARG A 303 1.11 -9.33 22.02
CA ARG A 303 1.67 -10.70 21.98
C ARG A 303 2.99 -10.84 21.22
N ALA A 304 3.39 -9.80 20.47
CA ALA A 304 4.68 -9.74 19.82
C ALA A 304 5.56 -8.64 20.46
N ASN A 305 6.88 -8.79 20.31
CA ASN A 305 7.82 -7.74 20.71
C ASN A 305 7.77 -6.58 19.70
N LEU A 306 6.86 -5.63 19.93
CA LEU A 306 6.61 -4.51 19.01
C LEU A 306 7.85 -3.70 18.63
N PRO A 307 8.75 -3.34 19.57
CA PRO A 307 10.01 -2.70 19.22
C PRO A 307 10.81 -3.49 18.17
N SER A 308 10.91 -4.81 18.32
CA SER A 308 11.64 -5.67 17.39
C SER A 308 10.90 -5.85 16.07
N VAL A 309 9.57 -6.00 16.09
CA VAL A 309 8.77 -6.20 14.86
C VAL A 309 8.71 -4.95 13.99
N LEU A 310 8.63 -3.77 14.60
CA LEU A 310 8.52 -2.50 13.86
C LEU A 310 9.86 -1.89 13.47
N GLY A 311 10.93 -2.17 14.22
CA GLY A 311 12.27 -1.65 13.93
C GLY A 311 12.29 -0.12 13.76
N GLU A 312 12.84 0.34 12.65
CA GLU A 312 12.92 1.76 12.27
C GLU A 312 11.57 2.43 12.02
N LEU A 313 10.50 1.67 11.74
CA LEU A 313 9.17 2.24 11.48
C LEU A 313 8.53 2.86 12.73
N ILE A 314 9.07 2.60 13.92
CA ILE A 314 8.68 3.32 15.14
C ILE A 314 8.82 4.83 14.96
N TYR A 315 9.83 5.26 14.18
CA TYR A 315 10.05 6.66 13.84
C TYR A 315 9.05 7.15 12.78
N ALA A 316 8.79 6.35 11.73
CA ALA A 316 7.81 6.68 10.70
C ALA A 316 6.36 6.78 11.23
N LEU A 317 6.06 6.14 12.36
CA LEU A 317 4.76 6.24 13.02
C LEU A 317 4.60 7.51 13.87
N GLU A 318 5.62 8.36 14.00
CA GLU A 318 5.57 9.55 14.85
C GLU A 318 4.75 10.69 14.22
N TYR A 319 3.81 11.25 14.99
CA TYR A 319 2.88 12.30 14.56
C TYR A 319 3.55 13.60 14.08
N ARG A 320 4.82 13.85 14.43
CA ARG A 320 5.54 15.10 14.10
C ARG A 320 5.70 15.34 12.61
N PHE A 321 5.52 14.32 11.79
CA PHE A 321 5.61 14.41 10.34
C PHE A 321 4.29 14.72 9.63
N LYS A 322 3.18 14.83 10.38
CA LYS A 322 1.84 15.07 9.81
C LYS A 322 1.42 16.55 9.73
N HIS A 323 2.29 17.49 10.10
CA HIS A 323 1.96 18.92 10.11
C HIS A 323 2.77 19.72 9.09
N GLY A 324 2.18 19.94 7.91
CA GLY A 324 2.15 21.24 7.22
C GLY A 324 3.47 21.92 6.84
N LEU A 325 4.60 21.20 6.81
CA LEU A 325 5.85 21.72 6.26
C LEU A 325 6.03 21.17 4.85
N GLU A 326 6.38 22.06 3.93
CA GLU A 326 6.35 21.90 2.46
C GLU A 326 7.34 20.85 1.89
N ASN A 327 7.85 19.94 2.72
CA ASN A 327 8.82 18.92 2.34
C ASN A 327 8.27 17.51 2.57
N ASN A 328 7.89 16.84 1.48
CA ASN A 328 7.44 15.43 1.43
C ASN A 328 8.49 14.39 1.91
N SER A 329 9.67 14.84 2.37
CA SER A 329 10.81 14.04 2.80
C SER A 329 10.73 13.56 4.26
N ASP A 330 9.85 14.14 5.08
CA ASP A 330 10.01 13.97 6.53
C ASP A 330 9.45 12.63 7.06
N ASN A 331 8.68 11.88 6.25
CA ASN A 331 8.12 10.56 6.60
C ASN A 331 8.96 9.37 6.10
N GLU A 332 10.20 9.61 5.68
CA GLU A 332 11.10 8.59 5.13
C GLU A 332 12.08 8.10 6.20
N VAL A 333 12.19 6.79 6.33
CA VAL A 333 13.20 6.14 7.20
C VAL A 333 14.03 5.16 6.41
N GLU A 334 15.30 5.04 6.75
CA GLU A 334 16.21 4.11 6.10
C GLU A 334 16.15 2.74 6.78
N SER A 335 15.88 1.71 5.98
CA SER A 335 15.84 0.30 6.35
C SER A 335 17.23 -0.33 6.27
N LEU A 336 17.48 -1.30 7.14
CA LEU A 336 18.69 -2.15 7.07
C LEU A 336 18.73 -3.00 5.79
N TYR A 337 17.57 -3.31 5.23
CA TYR A 337 17.42 -4.07 4.01
C TYR A 337 17.29 -3.17 2.79
N ASP A 338 18.08 -3.51 1.78
CA ASP A 338 17.99 -2.93 0.45
C ASP A 338 17.08 -3.80 -0.42
N ILE A 339 16.02 -3.21 -0.97
CA ILE A 339 15.10 -3.92 -1.88
C ILE A 339 15.51 -3.76 -3.35
N SER A 340 16.57 -3.01 -3.63
CA SER A 340 17.11 -2.88 -4.97
C SER A 340 17.68 -4.22 -5.46
N ASP A 341 17.26 -4.64 -6.65
CA ASP A 341 17.88 -5.76 -7.36
C ASP A 341 19.17 -5.31 -8.10
N ASP A 342 19.52 -4.01 -8.08
CA ASP A 342 20.73 -3.44 -8.68
C ASP A 342 21.75 -3.03 -7.61
N GLU A 343 22.94 -3.65 -7.63
CA GLU A 343 24.05 -3.32 -6.72
C GLU A 343 24.54 -1.86 -6.82
N ASN A 344 24.22 -1.14 -7.90
CA ASN A 344 24.59 0.28 -8.07
C ASN A 344 23.53 1.25 -7.54
N GLU A 345 22.36 0.76 -7.15
CA GLU A 345 21.29 1.57 -6.58
C GLU A 345 20.91 1.03 -5.21
N SER A 346 20.64 1.95 -4.28
CA SER A 346 20.13 1.57 -2.98
C SER A 346 18.70 2.03 -2.84
N ASN A 347 17.80 1.09 -2.55
CA ASN A 347 16.44 1.39 -2.15
C ASN A 347 16.17 0.86 -0.74
N ARG A 348 16.69 1.62 0.22
CA ARG A 348 16.49 1.39 1.65
C ARG A 348 15.36 2.24 2.22
N ILE A 349 14.69 3.06 1.42
CA ILE A 349 13.68 3.98 1.94
C ILE A 349 12.40 3.19 2.29
N LEU A 350 11.91 3.40 3.51
CA LEU A 350 10.58 3.04 3.96
C LEU A 350 9.76 4.32 4.14
N LYS A 351 8.51 4.29 3.68
CA LYS A 351 7.58 5.39 3.79
C LYS A 351 6.19 4.88 4.13
N LEU A 352 5.60 5.40 5.19
CA LEU A 352 4.21 5.13 5.55
C LEU A 352 3.33 6.28 5.04
N PRO A 353 2.23 5.99 4.32
CA PRO A 353 1.40 7.05 3.78
C PRO A 353 0.36 7.56 4.78
N ASP A 354 -0.08 8.81 4.62
CA ASP A 354 -1.03 9.45 5.54
C ASP A 354 -2.43 8.82 5.53
N ASN A 355 -2.77 8.12 4.45
CA ASN A 355 -4.03 7.40 4.30
C ASN A 355 -4.01 5.98 4.90
N LEU A 356 -2.89 5.54 5.50
CA LEU A 356 -2.78 4.28 6.23
C LEU A 356 -3.07 4.49 7.73
N TYR A 357 -4.00 3.71 8.27
CA TYR A 357 -4.41 3.70 9.67
C TYR A 357 -4.06 2.34 10.27
N ILE A 358 -3.37 2.32 11.41
CA ILE A 358 -3.08 1.09 12.14
C ILE A 358 -3.95 1.06 13.40
N ILE A 359 -4.72 -0.01 13.58
CA ILE A 359 -5.58 -0.23 14.74
C ILE A 359 -5.11 -1.49 15.46
N GLY A 360 -4.54 -1.33 16.66
CA GLY A 360 -4.20 -2.45 17.52
C GLY A 360 -5.36 -2.85 18.42
N THR A 361 -5.59 -4.15 18.61
CA THR A 361 -6.38 -4.66 19.73
C THR A 361 -5.42 -5.24 20.78
N MET A 362 -5.74 -5.07 22.05
CA MET A 362 -4.89 -5.52 23.15
C MET A 362 -5.77 -6.08 24.25
N ASN A 363 -5.46 -7.29 24.70
CA ASN A 363 -6.04 -7.82 25.93
C ASN A 363 -5.22 -7.32 27.13
N THR A 364 -5.86 -6.57 28.03
CA THR A 364 -5.24 -5.96 29.23
C THR A 364 -5.06 -6.95 30.38
N SER A 365 -5.82 -8.06 30.39
CA SER A 365 -5.79 -9.05 31.47
C SER A 365 -4.58 -9.98 31.42
N ASP A 366 -3.92 -10.10 30.26
CA ASP A 366 -2.84 -11.07 30.05
C ASP A 366 -1.49 -10.52 30.52
N ARG A 367 -1.04 -10.95 31.71
CA ARG A 367 0.24 -10.57 32.32
C ARG A 367 1.46 -11.20 31.65
N ASN A 368 1.28 -12.28 30.87
CA ASN A 368 2.38 -12.98 30.21
C ASN A 368 2.81 -12.30 28.91
N VAL A 369 2.09 -11.25 28.52
CA VAL A 369 2.26 -10.56 27.28
C VAL A 369 2.98 -9.24 27.55
N GLY A 370 4.12 -9.04 26.88
CA GLY A 370 5.08 -7.98 27.21
C GLY A 370 4.45 -6.59 27.32
N HIS A 371 4.90 -5.81 28.31
CA HIS A 371 4.50 -4.41 28.43
C HIS A 371 4.83 -3.66 27.12
N ILE A 372 3.86 -2.96 26.55
CA ILE A 372 4.11 -2.07 25.41
C ILE A 372 5.05 -0.96 25.87
N ASP A 373 6.22 -0.89 25.24
CA ASP A 373 7.26 0.09 25.56
C ASP A 373 6.74 1.54 25.43
N TYR A 374 7.28 2.44 26.26
CA TYR A 374 6.89 3.85 26.27
C TYR A 374 7.13 4.57 24.93
N ALA A 375 8.09 4.12 24.13
CA ALA A 375 8.27 4.62 22.78
C ALA A 375 7.04 4.29 21.92
N ILE A 376 6.61 3.03 21.88
CA ILE A 376 5.42 2.62 21.11
C ILE A 376 4.17 3.33 21.66
N ARG A 377 4.01 3.41 22.98
CA ARG A 377 2.84 4.07 23.59
C ARG A 377 2.63 5.51 23.12
N ARG A 378 3.71 6.26 22.84
CA ARG A 378 3.60 7.65 22.35
C ARG A 378 3.15 7.78 20.89
N ARG A 379 3.11 6.68 20.13
CA ARG A 379 2.73 6.66 18.69
C ARG A 379 1.32 6.12 18.46
N PHE A 380 0.70 5.53 19.48
CA PHE A 380 -0.67 5.05 19.44
C PHE A 380 -1.57 5.89 20.35
N ALA A 381 -2.80 6.14 19.90
CA ALA A 381 -3.88 6.59 20.77
C ALA A 381 -4.47 5.36 21.47
N PHE A 382 -4.55 5.39 22.80
CA PHE A 382 -5.15 4.31 23.60
C PHE A 382 -6.60 4.64 23.90
N VAL A 383 -7.49 3.69 23.61
CA VAL A 383 -8.92 3.79 23.84
C VAL A 383 -9.37 2.53 24.54
N ASP A 384 -9.86 2.67 25.77
CA ASP A 384 -10.35 1.53 26.54
C ASP A 384 -11.72 1.09 26.03
N VAL A 385 -11.85 -0.19 25.71
CA VAL A 385 -13.12 -0.81 25.30
C VAL A 385 -13.65 -1.63 26.46
N LEU A 386 -14.36 -0.95 27.36
CA LEU A 386 -14.88 -1.54 28.60
C LEU A 386 -16.13 -2.41 28.35
N PRO A 387 -16.43 -3.39 29.22
CA PRO A 387 -17.64 -4.19 29.09
C PRO A 387 -18.91 -3.33 29.11
N ASN A 388 -19.92 -3.70 28.33
CA ASN A 388 -21.17 -2.96 28.22
C ASN A 388 -22.34 -3.97 28.18
N PRO A 389 -23.38 -3.83 29.02
CA PRO A 389 -24.53 -4.73 29.03
C PRO A 389 -25.49 -4.54 27.85
N ALA A 390 -25.40 -3.44 27.09
CA ALA A 390 -26.35 -3.11 26.01
C ALA A 390 -26.59 -4.23 24.96
N PRO A 391 -25.60 -5.03 24.52
CA PRO A 391 -25.82 -6.12 23.58
C PRO A 391 -26.28 -7.43 24.24
N ILE A 392 -26.37 -7.49 25.59
CA ILE A 392 -26.79 -8.68 26.33
C ILE A 392 -28.31 -8.75 26.33
N ARG A 393 -28.83 -9.93 25.98
CA ARG A 393 -30.27 -10.21 25.97
C ARG A 393 -30.74 -10.56 27.38
N GLU A 394 -32.04 -10.48 27.61
CA GLU A 394 -32.67 -10.64 28.94
C GLU A 394 -32.16 -11.86 29.72
N ALA A 395 -32.01 -13.02 29.05
CA ALA A 395 -31.52 -14.26 29.65
C ALA A 395 -30.11 -14.16 30.26
N GLY A 396 -29.26 -13.25 29.77
CA GLY A 396 -27.89 -13.07 30.24
C GLY A 396 -27.71 -11.94 31.27
N ILE A 397 -28.68 -11.02 31.41
CA ILE A 397 -28.50 -9.77 32.18
C ILE A 397 -28.25 -10.04 33.67
N GLU A 398 -29.05 -10.90 34.30
CA GLU A 398 -28.89 -11.19 35.74
C GLU A 398 -27.55 -11.88 36.04
N LYS A 399 -27.12 -12.77 35.14
CA LYS A 399 -25.85 -13.49 35.27
C LYS A 399 -24.66 -12.56 35.05
N PHE A 400 -24.75 -11.67 34.05
CA PHE A 400 -23.75 -10.62 33.85
C PHE A 400 -23.60 -9.72 35.06
N LYS A 401 -24.72 -9.23 35.63
CA LYS A 401 -24.72 -8.44 36.87
C LYS A 401 -24.06 -9.19 38.02
N SER A 402 -24.41 -10.46 38.21
CA SER A 402 -23.86 -11.29 39.28
C SER A 402 -22.33 -11.43 39.17
N VAL A 403 -21.81 -11.61 37.96
CA VAL A 403 -20.37 -11.68 37.71
C VAL A 403 -19.71 -10.31 37.85
N CYS A 404 -20.31 -9.23 37.33
CA CYS A 404 -19.76 -7.88 37.48
C CYS A 404 -19.63 -7.45 38.95
N ASN A 405 -20.53 -7.87 39.84
CA ASN A 405 -20.45 -7.53 41.27
C ASN A 405 -19.19 -8.08 41.98
N LEU A 406 -18.50 -9.06 41.38
CA LEU A 406 -17.17 -9.49 41.84
C LEU A 406 -16.07 -8.44 41.59
N PHE A 407 -16.28 -7.54 40.63
CA PHE A 407 -15.32 -6.53 40.21
C PHE A 407 -15.73 -5.13 40.65
N ILE A 408 -17.03 -4.81 40.64
CA ILE A 408 -17.57 -3.48 40.92
C ILE A 408 -18.70 -3.50 41.96
N GLU A 409 -18.87 -2.42 42.73
CA GLU A 409 -19.98 -2.30 43.72
C GLU A 409 -21.21 -1.60 43.16
N ASP A 410 -21.04 -0.85 42.08
CA ASP A 410 -21.95 0.20 41.64
C ASP A 410 -22.66 -0.11 40.33
N TYR A 411 -22.76 -1.39 39.95
CA TYR A 411 -23.35 -1.88 38.69
C TYR A 411 -24.66 -1.17 38.30
N ASP A 412 -25.58 -1.04 39.26
CA ASP A 412 -26.92 -0.45 39.03
C ASP A 412 -26.89 1.07 38.79
N THR A 413 -25.81 1.74 39.18
CA THR A 413 -25.63 3.19 39.06
C THR A 413 -24.60 3.60 38.03
N VAL A 414 -23.87 2.64 37.44
CA VAL A 414 -22.86 2.89 36.41
C VAL A 414 -23.53 3.46 35.15
N VAL A 415 -22.92 4.52 34.62
CA VAL A 415 -23.24 5.03 33.28
C VAL A 415 -22.40 4.27 32.25
N TRP A 416 -22.96 3.19 31.70
CA TRP A 416 -22.23 2.24 30.84
C TRP A 416 -21.65 2.81 29.52
N ASN A 417 -22.13 3.97 29.07
CA ASN A 417 -21.56 4.66 27.90
C ASN A 417 -20.29 5.46 28.21
N ASN A 418 -19.98 5.69 29.49
CA ASN A 418 -18.74 6.29 29.97
C ASN A 418 -18.46 5.80 31.40
N PRO A 419 -18.14 4.50 31.58
CA PRO A 419 -18.12 3.89 32.89
C PRO A 419 -16.99 4.44 33.74
N LYS A 420 -17.29 4.66 35.02
CA LYS A 420 -16.30 4.91 36.08
C LYS A 420 -16.65 3.96 37.21
N PHE A 421 -15.87 2.90 37.34
CA PHE A 421 -16.23 1.83 38.25
C PHE A 421 -15.78 2.12 39.69
N LYS A 422 -16.63 1.74 40.64
CA LYS A 422 -16.23 1.65 42.04
C LYS A 422 -15.81 0.21 42.33
N THR A 423 -14.52 0.01 42.62
CA THR A 423 -13.94 -1.31 42.88
C THR A 423 -14.67 -2.06 44.00
N SER A 424 -14.99 -3.32 43.74
CA SER A 424 -15.59 -4.25 44.71
C SER A 424 -14.63 -4.65 45.82
N LYS A 425 -15.17 -4.86 47.03
CA LYS A 425 -14.43 -5.51 48.14
C LYS A 425 -13.79 -6.84 47.73
N HIS A 426 -14.34 -7.52 46.73
CA HIS A 426 -13.89 -8.83 46.24
C HIS A 426 -12.64 -8.76 45.35
N LEU A 427 -12.39 -7.63 44.68
CA LEU A 427 -11.22 -7.44 43.84
C LEU A 427 -9.98 -7.14 44.69
N SER A 428 -8.84 -7.70 44.32
CA SER A 428 -7.55 -7.35 44.92
C SER A 428 -7.17 -5.91 44.61
N ASN A 429 -6.54 -5.22 45.57
CA ASN A 429 -6.17 -3.81 45.45
C ASN A 429 -5.08 -3.56 44.40
N GLU A 430 -4.42 -4.62 43.90
CA GLU A 430 -3.42 -4.56 42.84
C GLU A 430 -4.03 -4.45 41.44
N PHE A 431 -5.36 -4.62 41.32
CA PHE A 431 -6.06 -4.67 40.04
C PHE A 431 -7.15 -3.61 39.97
N LYS A 432 -7.42 -3.18 38.75
CA LYS A 432 -8.53 -2.28 38.45
C LYS A 432 -9.61 -3.05 37.70
N PRO A 433 -10.91 -2.80 37.97
CA PRO A 433 -11.99 -3.47 37.26
C PRO A 433 -11.90 -3.34 35.74
N GLU A 434 -11.44 -2.18 35.26
CA GLU A 434 -11.27 -1.88 33.84
C GLU A 434 -10.33 -2.85 33.12
N ASP A 435 -9.34 -3.38 33.83
CA ASP A 435 -8.30 -4.21 33.25
C ASP A 435 -8.66 -5.70 33.22
N VAL A 436 -9.52 -6.17 34.12
CA VAL A 436 -9.75 -7.61 34.39
C VAL A 436 -11.22 -8.05 34.39
N MET A 437 -12.18 -7.15 34.32
CA MET A 437 -13.60 -7.54 34.36
C MET A 437 -13.98 -8.39 33.13
N ILE A 438 -14.78 -9.43 33.37
CA ILE A 438 -15.25 -10.35 32.31
C ILE A 438 -16.11 -9.58 31.30
N GLY A 439 -15.76 -9.72 30.02
CA GLY A 439 -16.46 -9.07 28.91
C GLY A 439 -17.90 -9.55 28.71
N HIS A 440 -18.73 -8.67 28.17
CA HIS A 440 -20.14 -8.95 27.86
C HIS A 440 -20.35 -10.01 26.77
N SER A 441 -19.33 -10.31 25.94
CA SER A 441 -19.38 -11.33 24.88
C SER A 441 -19.74 -12.72 25.41
N TYR A 442 -19.29 -13.06 26.62
CA TYR A 442 -19.62 -14.33 27.29
C TYR A 442 -21.11 -14.47 27.66
N PHE A 443 -21.88 -13.38 27.61
CA PHE A 443 -23.29 -13.33 28.01
C PHE A 443 -24.22 -13.05 26.83
N ILE A 444 -23.70 -12.90 25.61
CA ILE A 444 -24.53 -12.74 24.41
C ILE A 444 -25.09 -14.10 23.99
N THR A 445 -26.39 -14.18 23.72
CA THR A 445 -27.10 -15.36 23.21
C THR A 445 -27.65 -15.12 21.82
N ASN A 446 -27.86 -16.21 21.07
CA ASN A 446 -28.54 -16.17 19.78
C ASN A 446 -29.97 -16.70 19.93
N GLU A 447 -30.94 -16.06 19.28
CA GLU A 447 -32.32 -16.58 19.22
C GLU A 447 -32.44 -17.84 18.38
N LYS A 448 -31.57 -17.97 17.38
CA LYS A 448 -31.66 -18.97 16.33
C LYS A 448 -30.29 -19.49 15.92
N ASP A 449 -30.25 -20.72 15.43
CA ASP A 449 -29.07 -21.30 14.79
C ASP A 449 -28.89 -20.78 13.35
N GLU A 450 -27.84 -21.26 12.67
CA GLU A 450 -27.52 -20.87 11.29
C GLU A 450 -28.62 -21.25 10.29
N GLU A 451 -29.41 -22.29 10.59
CA GLU A 451 -30.57 -22.72 9.81
C GLU A 451 -31.88 -22.01 10.21
N GLY A 452 -31.83 -21.08 11.16
CA GLY A 452 -32.97 -20.28 11.61
C GLY A 452 -33.92 -20.98 12.60
N LYS A 453 -33.53 -22.13 13.17
CA LYS A 453 -34.31 -22.82 14.21
C LYS A 453 -34.11 -22.13 15.57
N PRO A 454 -35.16 -22.02 16.39
CA PRO A 454 -35.06 -21.42 17.72
C PRO A 454 -34.02 -22.14 18.60
N LEU A 455 -33.21 -21.35 19.30
CA LEU A 455 -32.29 -21.82 20.32
C LEU A 455 -32.80 -21.45 21.72
N ASP A 456 -32.48 -22.29 22.70
CA ASP A 456 -32.73 -22.01 24.11
C ASP A 456 -31.63 -21.09 24.65
N GLU A 457 -31.97 -19.82 24.87
CA GLU A 457 -31.04 -18.81 25.37
C GLU A 457 -30.56 -19.08 26.80
N ILE A 458 -31.43 -19.63 27.66
CA ILE A 458 -31.08 -19.94 29.05
C ILE A 458 -30.01 -21.05 29.05
N LYS A 459 -30.25 -22.11 28.27
CA LYS A 459 -29.29 -23.20 28.12
C LYS A 459 -27.96 -22.73 27.53
N GLN A 460 -27.97 -21.78 26.59
CA GLN A 460 -26.73 -21.17 26.08
C GLN A 460 -25.94 -20.47 27.19
N ILE A 461 -26.59 -19.66 28.02
CA ILE A 461 -25.96 -18.99 29.16
C ILE A 461 -25.41 -20.00 30.17
N GLU A 462 -26.18 -21.03 30.51
CA GLU A 462 -25.72 -22.09 31.44
C GLU A 462 -24.44 -22.77 30.94
N LEU A 463 -24.36 -23.08 29.64
CA LEU A 463 -23.18 -23.68 29.04
C LEU A 463 -21.97 -22.72 29.08
N LYS A 464 -22.16 -21.46 28.71
CA LYS A 464 -21.09 -20.45 28.76
C LYS A 464 -20.60 -20.19 30.18
N LEU A 465 -21.50 -20.13 31.16
CA LEU A 465 -21.14 -20.01 32.56
C LEU A 465 -20.29 -21.19 33.02
N LYS A 466 -20.77 -22.41 32.79
CA LYS A 466 -20.13 -23.63 33.26
C LYS A 466 -18.75 -23.88 32.64
N TYR A 467 -18.62 -23.64 31.34
CA TYR A 467 -17.43 -24.05 30.58
C TYR A 467 -16.48 -22.90 30.22
N GLU A 468 -16.91 -21.64 30.32
CA GLU A 468 -16.07 -20.49 29.98
C GLU A 468 -15.86 -19.58 31.21
N ILE A 469 -16.93 -19.06 31.83
CA ILE A 469 -16.81 -18.04 32.89
C ILE A 469 -16.32 -18.63 34.21
N VAL A 470 -16.93 -19.72 34.70
CA VAL A 470 -16.57 -20.34 35.99
C VAL A 470 -15.11 -20.79 36.01
N PRO A 471 -14.56 -21.43 34.97
CA PRO A 471 -13.12 -21.72 34.88
C PRO A 471 -12.24 -20.47 35.01
N ILE A 472 -12.56 -19.39 34.28
CA ILE A 472 -11.81 -18.12 34.35
C ILE A 472 -11.86 -17.54 35.76
N LEU A 473 -13.03 -17.49 36.40
CA LEU A 473 -13.16 -16.95 37.77
C LEU A 473 -12.37 -17.76 38.80
N LYS A 474 -12.31 -19.10 38.63
CA LYS A 474 -11.47 -19.96 39.48
C LYS A 474 -9.98 -19.66 39.30
N GLU A 475 -9.55 -19.42 38.07
CA GLU A 475 -8.19 -18.98 37.78
C GLU A 475 -7.90 -17.60 38.38
N TYR A 476 -8.84 -16.67 38.30
CA TYR A 476 -8.70 -15.33 38.92
C TYR A 476 -8.55 -15.38 40.44
N VAL A 477 -9.21 -16.32 41.12
CA VAL A 477 -9.00 -16.56 42.56
C VAL A 477 -7.59 -17.14 42.80
N LYS A 478 -7.15 -18.08 41.97
CA LYS A 478 -5.82 -18.71 42.08
C LYS A 478 -4.69 -17.71 41.84
N ASP A 479 -4.86 -16.81 40.89
CA ASP A 479 -3.86 -15.79 40.49
C ASP A 479 -3.92 -14.54 41.38
N GLY A 480 -4.84 -14.50 42.35
CA GLY A 480 -4.97 -13.40 43.31
C GLY A 480 -5.63 -12.13 42.73
N ILE A 481 -6.25 -12.21 41.55
CA ILE A 481 -7.06 -11.13 40.97
C ILE A 481 -8.29 -10.91 41.86
N LEU A 482 -9.00 -11.99 42.17
CA LEU A 482 -10.09 -12.00 43.15
C LEU A 482 -9.57 -12.49 44.50
N LYS A 483 -10.00 -11.85 45.58
CA LYS A 483 -9.63 -12.26 46.94
C LYS A 483 -10.20 -13.64 47.24
N GLN A 484 -9.44 -14.49 47.94
CA GLN A 484 -9.96 -15.78 48.36
C GLN A 484 -10.93 -15.62 49.54
N SER A 485 -12.21 -15.98 49.34
CA SER A 485 -13.22 -15.99 50.40
C SER A 485 -14.33 -17.01 50.12
N LYS A 486 -14.94 -17.55 51.18
CA LYS A 486 -16.09 -18.46 51.08
C LYS A 486 -17.27 -17.86 50.31
N GLU A 487 -17.49 -16.56 50.44
CA GLU A 487 -18.55 -15.82 49.73
C GLU A 487 -18.36 -15.93 48.21
N ILE A 488 -17.13 -15.68 47.72
CA ILE A 488 -16.77 -15.75 46.31
C ILE A 488 -16.82 -17.20 45.79
N GLU A 489 -16.26 -18.16 46.53
CA GLU A 489 -16.27 -19.58 46.15
C GLU A 489 -17.70 -20.15 46.04
N THR A 490 -18.59 -19.72 46.94
CA THR A 490 -20.01 -20.11 46.90
C THR A 490 -20.71 -19.50 45.70
N LEU A 491 -20.47 -18.21 45.42
CA LEU A 491 -21.04 -17.54 44.25
C LEU A 491 -20.59 -18.23 42.95
N ILE A 492 -19.28 -18.45 42.78
CA ILE A 492 -18.70 -19.12 41.59
C ILE A 492 -19.28 -20.52 41.42
N SER A 493 -19.56 -21.24 42.50
CA SER A 493 -20.15 -22.58 42.44
C SER A 493 -21.66 -22.59 42.15
N SER A 494 -22.33 -21.46 42.34
CA SER A 494 -23.77 -21.28 42.09
C SER A 494 -24.12 -20.71 40.71
N LEU A 495 -23.11 -20.17 40.01
CA LEU A 495 -23.19 -19.77 38.61
C LEU A 495 -23.27 -21.02 37.72
#